data_AF-Q2H1D3-F1
#
_entry.id   AF-Q2H1D3-F1
#
_cell.length_a   1.000
_cell.length_b   1.000
_cell.length_c   1.000
_cell.angle_alpha   90.00
_cell.angle_beta   90.00
_cell.angle_gamma   90.00
#
_symmetry.space_group_name_H-M   'P 1'
#
loop_
_entity.id
_entity.type
_entity.pdbx_description
1 polymer ?
#
loop_
_entity_poly.entity_id
_entity_poly.type
_entity_poly.pdbx_seq_one_letter_code
_entity_poly.pdbx_strand_id
1 'polypeptide(L)'
;MHMVAGYGVGIYVQSETLWFLPPLDPTLANPKSDTLPPYLAFACDRTALPPEAPGFGMGAFNSDETVVLVPRAHILTEALMRIMAVDYGTPMGLWSEQHYCYIERFVEKRGLLHLDLLPRPLANIHKAFRDGPESIGKVHVELLRTLGVPVHPKYYH
;
A
#
# COMPACT_ATOMS: atom_id res chain seq x y z
N MET A 1 -6.82 -3.75 -27.04
CA MET A 1 -7.25 -3.42 -25.66
C MET A 1 -7.34 -4.74 -24.88
N HIS A 2 -6.23 -5.19 -24.30
CA HIS A 2 -6.22 -6.39 -23.46
C HIS A 2 -6.46 -5.97 -22.01
N MET A 3 -7.73 -5.96 -21.59
CA MET A 3 -8.03 -6.17 -20.17
C MET A 3 -7.80 -7.64 -19.91
N VAL A 4 -6.72 -7.98 -19.19
CA VAL A 4 -6.49 -9.36 -18.75
C VAL A 4 -7.57 -9.68 -17.72
N ALA A 5 -8.52 -10.52 -18.13
CA ALA A 5 -9.63 -10.98 -17.32
C ALA A 5 -9.09 -11.91 -16.22
N GLY A 6 -9.10 -11.41 -14.98
CA GLY A 6 -8.73 -12.18 -13.80
C GLY A 6 -8.28 -11.28 -12.66
N TYR A 7 -9.22 -10.56 -12.04
CA TYR A 7 -8.95 -9.93 -10.75
C TYR A 7 -9.22 -10.98 -9.67
N GLY A 8 -8.17 -11.43 -8.99
CA GLY A 8 -8.32 -12.18 -7.74
C GLY A 8 -8.74 -11.20 -6.65
N VAL A 9 -9.92 -11.40 -6.07
CA VAL A 9 -10.37 -10.62 -4.91
C VAL A 9 -10.11 -11.44 -3.66
N GLY A 10 -9.14 -11.02 -2.85
CA GLY A 10 -8.99 -11.51 -1.49
C GLY A 10 -9.99 -10.80 -0.59
N ILE A 11 -10.96 -11.53 -0.03
CA ILE A 11 -11.89 -11.00 0.96
C ILE A 11 -11.35 -11.39 2.33
N TYR A 12 -11.07 -10.39 3.15
CA TYR A 12 -10.61 -10.56 4.52
C TYR A 12 -11.62 -9.92 5.47
N VAL A 13 -11.80 -10.53 6.64
CA VAL A 13 -12.52 -9.84 7.72
C VAL A 13 -11.64 -8.67 8.19
N GLN A 14 -12.23 -7.52 8.50
CA GLN A 14 -11.47 -6.35 8.98
C GLN A 14 -10.61 -6.68 10.21
N SER A 15 -11.06 -7.62 11.06
CA SER A 15 -10.30 -8.12 12.22
C SER A 15 -9.06 -8.96 11.85
N GLU A 16 -9.02 -9.52 10.65
CA GLU A 16 -7.94 -10.34 10.11
C GLU A 16 -6.99 -9.52 9.24
N THR A 17 -7.44 -8.35 8.76
CA THR A 17 -6.55 -7.36 8.15
C THR A 17 -5.84 -6.56 9.24
N LEU A 18 -4.52 -6.64 9.31
CA LEU A 18 -3.69 -5.72 10.12
C LEU A 18 -3.84 -4.23 9.72
N TRP A 19 -4.65 -3.90 8.70
CA TRP A 19 -4.73 -2.63 8.05
C TRP A 19 -6.03 -1.98 8.49
N PHE A 20 -5.92 -0.87 9.21
CA PHE A 20 -7.07 -0.09 9.62
C PHE A 20 -7.49 0.77 8.42
N LEU A 21 -8.31 0.24 7.53
CA LEU A 21 -9.25 1.14 6.87
C LEU A 21 -10.20 1.61 7.97
N PRO A 22 -10.24 2.93 8.27
CA PRO A 22 -11.19 3.43 9.24
C PRO A 22 -12.60 3.03 8.81
N PRO A 23 -13.53 2.83 9.75
CA PRO A 23 -14.90 2.47 9.42
C PRO A 23 -15.44 3.38 8.33
N LEU A 24 -16.07 2.79 7.31
CA LEU A 24 -16.70 3.56 6.26
C LEU A 24 -17.85 4.37 6.89
N ASP A 25 -17.64 5.67 7.01
CA ASP A 25 -18.63 6.61 7.53
C ASP A 25 -19.68 6.90 6.43
N PRO A 26 -20.99 6.96 6.75
CA PRO A 26 -22.03 7.48 5.87
C PRO A 26 -21.69 8.76 5.10
N THR A 27 -20.80 9.62 5.61
CA THR A 27 -20.31 10.81 4.88
C THR A 27 -19.59 10.48 3.57
N LEU A 28 -19.04 9.27 3.43
CA LEU A 28 -18.40 8.77 2.21
C LEU A 28 -19.38 8.42 1.09
N ALA A 29 -20.69 8.40 1.35
CA ALA A 29 -21.71 8.16 0.33
C ALA A 29 -21.88 9.35 -0.63
N ASN A 30 -21.46 10.56 -0.21
CA ASN A 30 -21.42 11.76 -1.05
C ASN A 30 -20.17 12.58 -0.70
N PRO A 31 -18.98 12.08 -1.05
CA PRO A 31 -17.73 12.65 -0.60
C PRO A 31 -17.50 14.00 -1.30
N LYS A 32 -17.18 15.02 -0.52
CA LYS A 32 -16.71 16.31 -1.01
C LYS A 32 -15.21 16.44 -0.71
N SER A 33 -14.48 17.13 -1.58
CA SER A 33 -13.02 17.20 -1.47
C SER A 33 -12.53 17.87 -0.18
N ASP A 34 -13.31 18.80 0.36
CA ASP A 34 -13.02 19.53 1.60
C ASP A 34 -13.33 18.73 2.87
N THR A 35 -14.13 17.68 2.76
CA THR A 35 -14.54 16.83 3.89
C THR A 35 -13.92 15.44 3.84
N LEU A 36 -13.06 15.16 2.85
CA LEU A 36 -12.49 13.84 2.68
C LEU A 36 -11.47 13.54 3.80
N PRO A 37 -11.55 12.37 4.45
CA PRO A 37 -10.57 12.02 5.45
C PRO A 37 -9.14 12.01 4.87
N PRO A 38 -8.12 12.40 5.66
CA PRO A 38 -6.76 12.61 5.15
C PRO A 38 -6.07 11.34 4.64
N TYR A 39 -6.62 10.16 4.94
CA TYR A 39 -6.14 8.86 4.47
C TYR A 39 -6.72 8.45 3.09
N LEU A 40 -7.67 9.23 2.56
CA LEU A 40 -8.27 9.00 1.23
C LEU A 40 -7.90 10.12 0.25
N ALA A 41 -8.04 9.80 -1.04
CA ALA A 41 -8.02 10.74 -2.16
C ALA A 41 -9.05 10.30 -3.20
N PHE A 42 -9.47 11.21 -4.07
CA PHE A 42 -10.22 10.82 -5.26
C PHE A 42 -9.30 10.09 -6.24
N ALA A 43 -9.83 9.08 -6.93
CA ALA A 43 -9.10 8.36 -7.97
C ALA A 43 -8.68 9.28 -9.14
N CYS A 44 -9.34 10.42 -9.33
CA CYS A 44 -8.98 11.43 -10.32
C CYS A 44 -8.02 12.51 -9.79
N ASP A 45 -7.62 12.47 -8.51
CA ASP A 45 -6.73 13.46 -7.91
C ASP A 45 -5.29 13.28 -8.42
N ARG A 46 -4.93 14.08 -9.43
CA ARG A 46 -3.60 14.12 -10.05
C ARG A 46 -2.49 14.67 -9.14
N THR A 47 -2.85 15.22 -7.97
CA THR A 47 -1.87 15.67 -6.97
C THR A 47 -1.55 14.58 -5.95
N ALA A 48 -2.48 13.64 -5.72
CA ALA A 48 -2.31 12.53 -4.80
C ALA A 48 -1.89 11.22 -5.50
N LEU A 49 -2.15 11.08 -6.80
CA LEU A 49 -1.89 9.88 -7.59
C LEU A 49 -0.95 10.18 -8.75
N PRO A 50 -0.10 9.21 -9.14
CA PRO A 50 0.80 9.42 -10.25
C PRO A 50 0.03 9.51 -11.58
N PRO A 51 0.61 10.10 -12.63
CA PRO A 51 0.04 10.02 -13.97
C PRO A 51 0.19 8.61 -14.52
N GLU A 52 -0.59 8.32 -15.57
CA GLU A 52 -0.41 7.12 -16.39
C GLU A 52 1.06 7.00 -16.87
N ALA A 53 1.60 5.80 -16.75
CA ALA A 53 2.92 5.50 -17.27
C ALA A 53 3.00 4.05 -17.78
N PRO A 54 3.62 3.81 -18.96
CA PRO A 54 3.78 2.46 -19.50
C PRO A 54 4.44 1.51 -18.50
N GLY A 55 3.79 0.38 -18.21
CA GLY A 55 4.27 -0.61 -17.24
C GLY A 55 3.97 -0.29 -15.76
N PHE A 56 3.34 0.84 -15.46
CA PHE A 56 3.06 1.34 -14.11
C PHE A 56 1.55 1.66 -13.89
N GLY A 57 0.70 1.23 -14.82
CA GLY A 57 -0.76 1.40 -14.75
C GLY A 57 -1.23 2.81 -15.13
N MET A 58 -2.55 3.02 -14.96
CA MET A 58 -3.24 4.26 -15.36
C MET A 58 -3.01 5.43 -14.40
N GLY A 59 -2.62 5.17 -13.16
CA GLY A 59 -2.50 6.21 -12.15
C GLY A 59 -3.84 6.92 -11.89
N ALA A 60 -3.83 8.25 -11.83
CA ALA A 60 -5.02 9.06 -11.67
C ALA A 60 -5.99 8.89 -12.86
N PHE A 61 -7.28 8.70 -12.57
CA PHE A 61 -8.32 8.60 -13.59
C PHE A 61 -8.46 9.93 -14.36
N ASN A 62 -8.72 9.81 -15.66
CA ASN A 62 -8.85 10.96 -16.55
C ASN A 62 -10.23 11.65 -16.48
N SER A 63 -11.20 11.05 -15.79
CA SER A 63 -12.55 11.59 -15.66
C SER A 63 -12.80 12.16 -14.28
N ASP A 64 -13.34 13.38 -14.24
CA ASP A 64 -13.80 14.04 -13.01
C ASP A 64 -15.14 13.47 -12.50
N GLU A 65 -15.77 12.58 -13.27
CA GLU A 65 -17.13 12.07 -13.00
C GLU A 65 -17.16 10.85 -12.08
N THR A 66 -16.01 10.28 -11.72
CA THR A 66 -15.97 9.03 -10.95
C THR A 66 -15.71 9.33 -9.47
N VAL A 67 -16.73 9.12 -8.63
CA VAL A 67 -16.65 9.20 -7.16
C VAL A 67 -15.98 7.94 -6.60
N VAL A 68 -14.78 7.62 -7.11
CA VAL A 68 -13.98 6.51 -6.61
C VAL A 68 -12.98 7.08 -5.62
N LEU A 69 -13.02 6.59 -4.39
CA LEU A 69 -12.07 6.94 -3.35
C LEU A 69 -11.00 5.86 -3.28
N VAL A 70 -9.75 6.27 -3.15
CA VAL A 70 -8.61 5.38 -3.02
C VAL A 70 -7.79 5.75 -1.78
N PRO A 71 -7.10 4.78 -1.16
CA PRO A 71 -6.15 5.08 -0.09
C PRO A 71 -5.02 5.96 -0.61
N ARG A 72 -4.56 6.89 0.21
CA ARG A 72 -3.33 7.62 -0.08
C ARG A 72 -2.12 6.68 -0.03
N ALA A 73 -1.03 7.08 -0.69
CA ALA A 73 0.18 6.27 -0.82
C ALA A 73 0.73 5.75 0.51
N HIS A 74 0.75 6.56 1.58
CA HIS A 74 1.23 6.12 2.90
C HIS A 74 0.37 4.99 3.50
N ILE A 75 -0.96 5.07 3.34
CA ILE A 75 -1.89 4.02 3.79
C ILE A 75 -1.68 2.74 2.99
N LEU A 76 -1.59 2.86 1.67
CA LEU A 76 -1.32 1.71 0.79
C LEU A 76 0.06 1.09 1.09
N THR A 77 1.06 1.89 1.43
CA THR A 77 2.40 1.40 1.79
C THR A 77 2.36 0.61 3.10
N GLU A 78 1.75 1.17 4.15
CA GLU A 78 1.59 0.48 5.43
C GLU A 78 0.83 -0.84 5.26
N ALA A 79 -0.27 -0.80 4.52
CA ALA A 79 -1.07 -1.95 4.13
C ALA A 79 -0.21 -3.07 3.51
N LEU A 80 0.54 -2.75 2.45
CA LEU A 80 1.40 -3.71 1.77
C LEU A 80 2.47 -4.28 2.70
N MET A 81 3.09 -3.45 3.54
CA MET A 81 4.05 -3.91 4.55
C MET A 81 3.44 -4.92 5.52
N ARG A 82 2.20 -4.69 5.95
CA ARG A 82 1.50 -5.61 6.85
C ARG A 82 1.15 -6.93 6.17
N ILE A 83 0.73 -6.93 4.90
CA ILE A 83 0.50 -8.17 4.15
C ILE A 83 1.80 -8.91 3.95
N MET A 84 2.87 -8.21 3.51
CA MET A 84 4.17 -8.83 3.32
C MET A 84 4.58 -9.59 4.58
N ALA A 85 4.36 -9.02 5.77
CA ALA A 85 4.63 -9.66 7.05
C ALA A 85 3.78 -10.94 7.28
N VAL A 86 2.46 -10.87 7.13
CA VAL A 86 1.57 -11.99 7.48
C VAL A 86 1.61 -13.11 6.43
N ASP A 87 1.65 -12.73 5.16
CA ASP A 87 1.49 -13.61 4.01
C ASP A 87 2.82 -13.92 3.31
N TYR A 88 3.95 -13.77 4.02
CA TYR A 88 5.26 -14.01 3.41
C TYR A 88 5.40 -15.42 2.83
N GLY A 89 5.84 -15.49 1.58
CA GLY A 89 6.00 -16.74 0.84
C GLY A 89 4.68 -17.34 0.33
N THR A 90 3.55 -16.65 0.52
CA THR A 90 2.29 -17.00 -0.13
C THR A 90 2.12 -16.18 -1.43
N PRO A 91 1.21 -16.56 -2.34
CA PRO A 91 0.88 -15.74 -3.50
C PRO A 91 0.45 -14.32 -3.15
N MET A 92 -0.22 -14.12 -2.00
CA MET A 92 -0.64 -12.80 -1.56
C MET A 92 0.54 -11.95 -1.08
N GLY A 93 1.50 -12.56 -0.36
CA GLY A 93 2.74 -11.88 0.01
C GLY A 93 3.53 -11.43 -1.23
N LEU A 94 3.67 -12.31 -2.22
CA LEU A 94 4.33 -11.99 -3.48
C LEU A 94 3.61 -10.86 -4.25
N TRP A 95 2.28 -10.92 -4.32
CA TRP A 95 1.47 -9.85 -4.91
C TRP A 95 1.73 -8.50 -4.21
N SER A 96 1.84 -8.53 -2.88
CA SER A 96 2.08 -7.34 -2.07
C SER A 96 3.49 -6.79 -2.25
N GLU A 97 4.50 -7.65 -2.33
CA GLU A 97 5.88 -7.27 -2.65
C GLU A 97 5.96 -6.58 -4.02
N GLN A 98 5.26 -7.10 -5.03
CA GLN A 98 5.20 -6.49 -6.36
C GLN A 98 4.58 -5.09 -6.33
N HIS A 99 3.48 -4.91 -5.60
CA HIS A 99 2.84 -3.60 -5.43
C HIS A 99 3.67 -2.66 -4.56
N TYR A 100 4.42 -3.18 -3.59
CA TYR A 100 5.36 -2.40 -2.81
C TYR A 100 6.52 -1.89 -3.67
N CYS A 101 7.04 -2.72 -4.57
CA CYS A 101 8.04 -2.30 -5.56
C CYS A 101 7.50 -1.19 -6.47
N TYR A 102 6.20 -1.22 -6.83
CA TYR A 102 5.57 -0.11 -7.55
C TYR A 102 5.59 1.19 -6.73
N ILE A 103 5.27 1.13 -5.43
CA ILE A 103 5.35 2.30 -4.54
C ILE A 103 6.77 2.87 -4.52
N GLU A 104 7.76 2.05 -4.18
CA GLU A 104 9.15 2.46 -4.00
C GLU A 104 9.78 2.97 -5.31
N ARG A 105 9.54 2.26 -6.43
CA ARG A 105 10.19 2.59 -7.70
C ARG A 105 9.52 3.71 -8.47
N PHE A 106 8.25 4.01 -8.21
CA PHE A 106 7.48 4.95 -9.03
C PHE A 106 6.77 6.03 -8.21
N VAL A 107 5.98 5.66 -7.21
CA VAL A 107 5.19 6.61 -6.42
C VAL A 107 6.08 7.49 -5.55
N GLU A 108 7.03 6.89 -4.82
CA GLU A 108 7.98 7.62 -3.97
C GLU A 108 8.89 8.53 -4.79
N LYS A 109 9.41 8.06 -5.93
CA LYS A 109 10.27 8.87 -6.82
C LYS A 109 9.58 10.10 -7.40
N ARG A 110 8.24 10.12 -7.41
CA ARG A 110 7.43 11.26 -7.82
C ARG A 110 7.05 12.19 -6.66
N GLY A 111 7.52 11.92 -5.44
CA GLY A 111 7.23 12.72 -4.26
C GLY A 111 5.83 12.52 -3.70
N LEU A 112 5.13 11.45 -4.09
CA LEU A 112 3.75 11.17 -3.68
C LEU A 112 3.66 10.32 -2.40
N LEU A 113 4.78 9.74 -1.96
CA LEU A 113 4.88 9.06 -0.68
C LEU A 113 5.52 9.98 0.36
N HIS A 114 4.73 10.38 1.36
CA HIS A 114 5.16 11.17 2.50
C HIS A 114 5.45 10.23 3.69
N LEU A 115 6.74 9.92 3.91
CA LEU A 115 7.16 8.95 4.94
C LEU A 115 6.88 9.40 6.38
N ASP A 116 6.70 10.70 6.62
CA ASP A 116 6.29 11.26 7.90
C ASP A 116 4.84 10.91 8.27
N LEU A 117 4.02 10.54 7.28
CA LEU A 117 2.66 10.05 7.50
C LEU A 117 2.59 8.54 7.77
N LEU A 118 3.70 7.81 7.59
CA LEU A 118 3.76 6.39 7.99
C LEU A 118 3.95 6.28 9.51
N PRO A 119 3.24 5.36 10.18
CA PRO A 119 3.49 5.08 11.59
C PRO A 119 4.96 4.69 11.82
N ARG A 120 5.58 5.22 12.87
CA ARG A 120 6.83 4.65 13.38
C ARG A 120 6.49 3.34 14.09
N PRO A 121 7.18 2.21 13.82
CA PRO A 121 8.51 2.08 13.19
C PRO A 121 8.52 1.85 11.66
N LEU A 122 7.36 1.70 11.02
CA LEU A 122 7.26 1.31 9.59
C LEU A 122 7.99 2.28 8.65
N ALA A 123 7.96 3.58 8.94
CA ALA A 123 8.74 4.56 8.18
C ALA A 123 10.26 4.26 8.14
N ASN A 124 10.83 3.69 9.22
CA ASN A 124 12.25 3.32 9.27
C ASN A 124 12.50 2.04 8.48
N ILE A 125 11.59 1.08 8.57
CA ILE A 125 11.67 -0.19 7.83
C ILE A 125 11.54 0.06 6.33
N HIS A 126 10.66 0.96 5.91
CA HIS A 126 10.56 1.41 4.52
C HIS A 126 11.90 1.91 3.99
N LYS A 127 12.58 2.78 4.77
CA LYS A 127 13.92 3.27 4.40
C LYS A 127 14.94 2.14 4.34
N ALA A 128 14.91 1.19 5.27
CA ALA A 128 15.80 0.03 5.25
C ALA A 128 15.58 -0.85 3.99
N PHE A 129 14.33 -1.07 3.57
CA PHE A 129 14.02 -1.76 2.32
C PHE A 129 14.57 -1.01 1.10
N ARG A 130 14.45 0.32 1.07
CA ARG A 130 14.88 1.16 -0.06
C ARG A 130 16.40 1.27 -0.18
N ASP A 131 17.10 1.44 0.94
CA ASP A 131 18.51 1.82 0.93
C ASP A 131 19.45 0.61 0.66
N GLY A 132 18.97 -0.63 0.85
CA GLY A 132 19.48 -1.80 0.14
C GLY A 132 20.75 -2.56 0.59
N PRO A 133 21.41 -2.32 1.75
CA PRO A 133 22.56 -3.15 2.14
C PRO A 133 22.20 -4.33 3.08
N GLU A 134 21.01 -4.34 3.67
CA GLU A 134 20.58 -5.43 4.55
C GLU A 134 19.98 -6.57 3.72
N SER A 135 20.27 -7.83 4.09
CA SER A 135 19.60 -8.95 3.44
C SER A 135 18.09 -8.77 3.61
N ILE A 136 17.32 -8.87 2.51
CA ILE A 136 15.86 -8.71 2.52
C ILE A 136 15.21 -9.54 3.64
N GLY A 137 15.78 -10.71 3.96
CA GLY A 137 15.38 -11.53 5.10
C GLY A 137 15.51 -10.84 6.47
N LYS A 138 16.58 -10.07 6.74
CA LYS A 138 16.74 -9.31 7.99
C LYS A 138 15.69 -8.20 8.12
N VAL A 139 15.49 -7.43 7.06
CA VAL A 139 14.48 -6.36 7.03
C VAL A 139 13.08 -6.95 7.22
N HIS A 140 12.81 -8.10 6.60
CA HIS A 140 11.56 -8.83 6.75
C HIS A 140 11.34 -9.36 8.18
N VAL A 141 12.38 -9.91 8.81
CA VAL A 141 12.32 -10.32 10.22
C VAL A 141 12.04 -9.13 11.14
N GLU A 142 12.64 -7.97 10.87
CA GLU A 142 12.39 -6.75 11.64
C GLU A 142 10.97 -6.21 11.45
N LEU A 143 10.42 -6.33 10.23
CA LEU A 143 9.03 -6.04 9.93
C LEU A 143 8.07 -6.93 10.73
N LEU A 144 8.31 -8.25 10.76
CA LEU A 144 7.53 -9.19 11.56
C LEU A 144 7.53 -8.80 13.04
N ARG A 145 8.71 -8.52 13.61
CA ARG A 145 8.85 -8.10 15.02
C ARG A 145 8.11 -6.80 15.31
N THR A 146 8.28 -5.81 14.44
CA THR A 146 7.63 -4.50 14.57
C THR A 146 6.11 -4.61 14.58
N LEU A 147 5.56 -5.54 13.80
CA LEU A 147 4.13 -5.79 13.72
C LEU A 147 3.61 -6.78 14.75
N GLY A 148 4.48 -7.31 15.63
CA GLY A 148 4.11 -8.33 16.62
C GLY A 148 3.74 -9.68 16.00
N VAL A 149 4.13 -9.93 14.74
CA VAL A 149 3.88 -11.20 14.04
C VAL A 149 4.96 -12.21 14.45
N PRO A 150 4.60 -13.44 14.87
CA PRO A 150 5.57 -14.46 15.23
C PRO A 150 6.56 -14.77 14.09
N VAL A 151 7.86 -14.66 14.38
CA VAL A 151 8.91 -14.97 13.40
C VAL A 151 9.10 -16.48 13.33
N HIS A 152 8.65 -17.11 12.24
CA HIS A 152 8.88 -18.53 12.04
C HIS A 152 10.38 -18.81 11.76
N PRO A 153 10.97 -19.91 12.27
CA PRO A 153 12.38 -20.29 12.06
C PRO A 153 12.83 -20.37 10.59
N LYS A 154 11.89 -20.43 9.64
CA LYS A 154 12.17 -20.55 8.20
C LYS A 154 12.74 -19.27 7.58
N TYR A 155 12.77 -18.16 8.33
CA TYR A 155 13.24 -16.84 7.89
C TYR A 155 14.67 -16.48 8.37
N TYR A 156 15.39 -17.42 8.99
CA TYR A 156 16.75 -17.21 9.52
C TYR A 156 17.88 -17.70 8.59
N HIS A 157 17.58 -18.06 7.34
CA HIS A 157 18.54 -18.62 6.39
C HIS A 157 18.80 -17.67 5.21
#